data_AF-A0A529ZF23-F1
#
_entry.id   AF-A0A529ZF23-F1
#
_cell.length_a   1.000
_cell.length_b   1.000
_cell.length_c   1.000
_cell.angle_alpha   90.00
_cell.angle_beta   90.00
_cell.angle_gamma   90.00
#
_symmetry.space_group_name_H-M   'P 1'
#
loop_
_entity.id
_entity.type
_entity.pdbx_description
1 polymer ?
#
loop_
_entity_poly.entity_id
_entity_poly.type
_entity_poly.pdbx_seq_one_letter_code
_entity_poly.pdbx_strand_id
1 'polypeptide(L)'
;LELRDNAPEAGREVFGIRFVYPEKNLNAALRKEAEQRAAWPNIAGIDKANVNIDYSFSGDARLKPLMIFDDGAKTFFKFDRRVPAIFTVNPDFSETLENFRREGDYIVVDGTATQFTLRDGDQWVCIF
;
A
#
# COMPACT_ATOMS: atom_id res chain seq x y z
N LEU A 1 -20.20 -24.30 -38.80
CA LEU A 1 -19.26 -25.42 -39.00
C LEU A 1 -19.08 -25.52 -40.51
N GLU A 2 -18.01 -24.96 -41.06
CA GLU A 2 -17.69 -25.09 -42.49
C GLU A 2 -16.24 -25.57 -42.59
N LEU A 3 -16.06 -26.74 -43.19
CA LEU A 3 -14.77 -27.34 -43.49
C LEU A 3 -14.44 -26.98 -44.94
N ARG A 4 -13.35 -26.24 -45.15
CA ARG A 4 -12.74 -26.09 -46.47
C ARG A 4 -11.57 -27.06 -46.54
N ASP A 5 -11.71 -28.05 -47.42
CA ASP A 5 -10.71 -29.07 -47.66
C ASP A 5 -10.01 -28.76 -49.00
N ASN A 6 -8.71 -28.48 -48.96
CA ASN A 6 -7.87 -28.35 -50.14
C ASN A 6 -6.94 -29.56 -50.17
N ALA A 7 -6.98 -30.32 -51.26
CA ALA A 7 -6.17 -31.53 -51.42
C ALA A 7 -4.66 -31.19 -51.53
N PRO A 8 -3.76 -31.84 -50.76
CA PRO A 8 -2.35 -31.46 -50.71
C PRO A 8 -1.50 -32.27 -51.71
N GLU A 9 -0.73 -31.60 -52.56
CA GLU A 9 0.45 -32.20 -53.19
C GLU A 9 1.65 -32.07 -52.24
N ALA A 10 2.24 -33.23 -51.93
CA ALA A 10 3.59 -33.47 -51.39
C ALA A 10 4.18 -32.47 -50.37
N GLY A 11 4.10 -32.82 -49.07
CA GLY A 11 5.11 -32.42 -48.08
C GLY A 11 4.60 -31.97 -46.71
N ARG A 12 3.98 -32.89 -45.95
CA ARG A 12 3.66 -32.78 -44.50
C ARG A 12 3.16 -31.41 -44.01
N GLU A 13 1.85 -31.23 -44.02
CA GLU A 13 1.20 -30.13 -43.32
C GLU A 13 1.01 -30.44 -41.83
N VAL A 14 1.35 -29.48 -40.96
CA VAL A 14 1.12 -29.55 -39.51
C VAL A 14 -0.02 -28.59 -39.18
N PHE A 15 -1.13 -29.14 -38.68
CA PHE A 15 -2.26 -28.34 -38.19
C PHE A 15 -2.08 -28.03 -36.70
N GLY A 16 -2.22 -26.75 -36.33
CA GLY A 16 -2.16 -26.30 -34.93
C GLY A 16 -3.54 -26.07 -34.35
N ILE A 17 -3.92 -26.82 -33.31
CA ILE A 17 -5.13 -26.57 -32.53
C ILE A 17 -4.75 -25.78 -31.28
N ARG A 18 -5.38 -24.62 -31.06
CA ARG A 18 -5.19 -23.80 -29.85
C ARG A 18 -6.38 -23.95 -28.92
N PHE A 19 -6.18 -24.60 -27.77
CA PHE A 19 -7.14 -24.62 -26.68
C PHE A 19 -6.99 -23.36 -25.81
N VAL A 20 -8.06 -22.58 -25.68
CA VAL A 20 -8.11 -21.41 -24.80
C VAL A 20 -8.97 -21.76 -23.59
N TYR A 21 -8.37 -21.78 -22.41
CA TYR A 21 -9.03 -22.11 -21.15
C TYR A 21 -9.40 -20.83 -20.38
N PRO A 22 -10.68 -20.39 -20.37
CA PRO A 22 -11.10 -19.12 -19.78
C PRO A 22 -10.93 -19.08 -18.24
N GLU A 23 -10.98 -20.25 -17.58
CA GLU A 23 -10.69 -20.43 -16.14
C GLU A 23 -9.33 -19.82 -15.73
N LYS A 24 -8.33 -19.86 -16.64
CA LYS A 24 -6.99 -19.31 -16.36
C LYS A 24 -6.99 -17.79 -16.21
N ASN A 25 -7.93 -17.08 -16.85
CA ASN A 25 -8.00 -15.62 -16.77
C ASN A 25 -8.60 -15.14 -15.44
N LEU A 26 -9.60 -15.84 -14.90
CA LEU A 26 -10.14 -15.57 -13.57
C LEU A 26 -9.07 -15.84 -12.48
N ASN A 27 -8.33 -16.94 -12.65
CA ASN A 27 -7.19 -17.26 -11.79
C ASN A 27 -6.07 -16.22 -11.87
N ALA A 28 -5.84 -15.60 -13.02
CA ALA A 28 -4.79 -14.59 -13.17
C ALA A 28 -5.12 -13.29 -12.42
N ALA A 29 -6.38 -12.83 -12.44
CA ALA A 29 -6.81 -11.65 -11.69
C ALA A 29 -6.73 -11.90 -10.17
N LEU A 30 -7.26 -13.04 -9.70
CA LEU A 30 -7.21 -13.42 -8.29
C LEU A 30 -5.77 -13.59 -7.77
N ARG A 31 -4.87 -14.13 -8.60
CA ARG A 31 -3.44 -14.23 -8.27
C ARG A 31 -2.78 -12.86 -8.15
N LYS A 32 -3.03 -11.95 -9.08
CA LYS A 32 -2.50 -10.59 -9.01
C LYS A 32 -2.99 -9.85 -7.75
N GLU A 33 -4.25 -10.02 -7.39
CA GLU A 33 -4.79 -9.44 -6.16
C GLU A 33 -4.15 -10.06 -4.90
N ALA A 34 -3.93 -11.37 -4.89
CA ALA A 34 -3.22 -12.04 -3.81
C ALA A 34 -1.75 -11.58 -3.69
N GLU A 35 -1.06 -11.42 -4.82
CA GLU A 35 0.31 -10.89 -4.89
C GLU A 35 0.39 -9.45 -4.35
N GLN A 36 -0.58 -8.59 -4.70
CA GLN A 36 -0.66 -7.23 -4.19
C GLN A 36 -0.92 -7.18 -2.68
N ARG A 37 -1.84 -8.01 -2.17
CA ARG A 37 -2.10 -8.11 -0.73
C ARG A 37 -0.90 -8.66 0.03
N ALA A 38 -0.15 -9.58 -0.57
CA ALA A 38 1.09 -10.09 -0.01
C ALA A 38 2.22 -9.04 -0.03
N ALA A 39 2.22 -8.14 -1.01
CA ALA A 39 3.19 -7.05 -1.09
C ALA A 39 2.96 -5.99 0.00
N TRP A 40 1.70 -5.69 0.35
CA TRP A 40 1.33 -4.68 1.35
C TRP A 40 0.44 -5.26 2.45
N PRO A 41 1.01 -6.11 3.33
CA PRO A 41 0.24 -6.87 4.30
C PRO A 41 -0.45 -5.98 5.35
N ASN A 42 0.09 -4.79 5.65
CA ASN A 42 -0.49 -3.92 6.67
C ASN A 42 -1.65 -3.11 6.13
N ILE A 43 -1.56 -2.65 4.88
CA ILE A 43 -2.70 -2.02 4.20
C ILE A 43 -3.83 -3.04 3.99
N ALA A 44 -3.49 -4.26 3.58
CA ALA A 44 -4.48 -5.32 3.40
C ALA A 44 -5.12 -5.76 4.73
N GLY A 45 -4.38 -5.61 5.84
CA GLY A 45 -4.75 -6.06 7.17
C GLY A 45 -5.26 -4.97 8.13
N ILE A 46 -5.59 -3.76 7.64
CA ILE A 46 -6.12 -2.68 8.48
C ILE A 46 -7.34 -3.16 9.26
N ASP A 47 -7.30 -3.01 10.59
CA ASP A 47 -8.46 -3.28 11.44
C ASP A 47 -9.49 -2.17 11.30
N LYS A 48 -10.42 -2.35 10.36
CA LYS A 48 -11.48 -1.40 10.04
C LYS A 48 -12.40 -1.06 11.21
N ALA A 49 -12.47 -1.91 12.24
CA ALA A 49 -13.33 -1.68 13.40
C ALA A 49 -12.71 -0.69 14.39
N ASN A 50 -11.38 -0.54 14.38
CA ASN A 50 -10.62 0.28 15.31
C ASN A 50 -9.96 1.48 14.62
N VAL A 51 -10.46 1.87 13.45
CA VAL A 51 -9.90 3.02 12.72
C VAL A 51 -10.20 4.32 13.48
N ASN A 52 -9.14 5.04 13.80
CA ASN A 52 -9.19 6.38 14.36
C ASN A 52 -8.61 7.40 13.35
N ILE A 53 -9.37 8.48 13.12
CA ILE A 53 -9.01 9.58 12.22
C ILE A 53 -8.96 10.94 12.93
N ASP A 54 -9.19 10.95 14.25
CA ASP A 54 -9.37 12.16 15.05
C ASP A 54 -8.01 12.77 15.43
N TYR A 55 -7.29 13.24 14.41
CA TYR A 55 -5.98 13.85 14.54
C TYR A 55 -6.00 15.36 14.35
N SER A 56 -5.26 16.05 15.20
CA SER A 56 -5.07 17.50 15.18
C SER A 56 -3.60 17.86 14.96
N PHE A 57 -3.33 19.11 14.60
CA PHE A 57 -2.00 19.55 14.14
C PHE A 57 -1.61 20.89 14.73
N SER A 58 -0.34 21.06 15.07
CA SER A 58 0.25 22.33 15.49
C SER A 58 1.68 22.48 14.97
N GLY A 59 2.02 23.63 14.39
CA GLY A 59 3.33 23.89 13.79
C GLY A 59 3.26 24.20 12.30
N ASP A 60 4.28 23.79 11.55
CA ASP A 60 4.41 24.13 10.13
C ASP A 60 3.47 23.29 9.24
N ALA A 61 2.47 23.96 8.66
CA ALA A 61 1.49 23.33 7.77
C ALA A 61 2.10 22.67 6.53
N ARG A 62 3.33 23.04 6.12
CA ARG A 62 4.01 22.44 4.97
C ARG A 62 4.41 20.98 5.22
N LEU A 63 4.52 20.57 6.48
CA LEU A 63 4.86 19.20 6.89
C LEU A 63 3.62 18.35 7.19
N LYS A 64 2.42 18.92 7.05
CA LYS A 64 1.17 18.22 7.33
C LYS A 64 0.96 17.06 6.33
N PRO A 65 0.68 15.83 6.80
CA PRO A 65 0.29 14.74 5.91
C PRO A 65 -1.03 15.05 5.20
N LEU A 66 -1.21 14.51 4.00
CA LEU A 66 -2.48 14.53 3.28
C LEU A 66 -3.57 13.76 4.03
N MET A 67 -3.17 12.67 4.68
CA MET A 67 -4.05 11.81 5.46
C MET A 67 -3.25 11.15 6.57
N ILE A 68 -3.86 11.05 7.75
CA ILE A 68 -3.36 10.26 8.86
C ILE A 68 -4.55 9.51 9.47
N PHE A 69 -4.31 8.26 9.85
CA PHE A 69 -5.23 7.46 10.65
C PHE A 69 -4.44 6.35 11.34
N ASP A 70 -5.01 5.76 12.38
CA ASP A 70 -4.48 4.54 12.98
C ASP A 70 -5.57 3.48 13.07
N ASP A 71 -5.18 2.22 13.28
CA ASP A 71 -6.08 1.08 13.49
C ASP A 71 -5.99 0.50 14.92
N GLY A 72 -5.49 1.30 15.86
CA GLY A 72 -5.19 0.88 17.23
C GLY A 72 -3.87 0.11 17.39
N ALA A 73 -3.26 -0.37 16.30
CA ALA A 73 -1.98 -1.08 16.35
C ALA A 73 -0.88 -0.39 15.53
N LYS A 74 -1.22 0.32 14.46
CA LYS A 74 -0.29 1.00 13.55
C LYS A 74 -0.87 2.33 13.12
N THR A 75 0.02 3.28 12.85
CA THR A 75 -0.34 4.60 12.34
C THR A 75 0.07 4.72 10.88
N PHE A 76 -0.85 5.20 10.05
CA PHE A 76 -0.71 5.30 8.60
C PHE A 76 -0.68 6.76 8.18
N PHE A 77 0.40 7.17 7.53
CA PHE A 77 0.59 8.54 7.03
C PHE A 77 0.63 8.55 5.52
N LYS A 78 -0.09 9.45 4.87
CA LYS A 78 0.04 9.75 3.43
C LYS A 78 0.62 11.13 3.24
N PHE A 79 1.68 11.25 2.44
CA PHE A 79 2.33 12.53 2.11
C PHE A 79 2.17 12.84 0.62
N ASP A 80 2.16 14.13 0.26
CA ASP A 80 2.06 14.58 -1.14
C ASP A 80 3.43 14.59 -1.85
N ARG A 81 4.47 14.98 -1.11
CA ARG A 81 5.82 15.25 -1.60
C ARG A 81 6.81 14.37 -0.85
N ARG A 82 7.44 14.96 0.18
CA ARG A 82 8.55 14.38 0.91
C ARG A 82 8.06 13.84 2.24
N VAL A 83 8.56 12.67 2.61
CA VAL A 83 8.34 12.08 3.92
C VAL A 83 9.31 12.73 4.91
N PRO A 84 8.83 13.49 5.91
CA PRO A 84 9.67 14.02 6.97
C PRO A 84 10.16 12.90 7.90
N ALA A 85 11.12 13.21 8.78
CA ALA A 85 11.45 12.31 9.87
C ALA A 85 10.28 12.26 10.86
N ILE A 86 9.81 11.05 11.19
CA ILE A 86 8.67 10.80 12.06
C ILE A 86 9.18 10.36 13.43
N PHE A 87 8.80 11.07 14.48
CA PHE A 87 9.12 10.75 15.87
C PHE A 87 7.86 10.53 16.68
N THR A 88 7.86 9.54 17.56
CA THR A 88 6.89 9.44 18.65
C THR A 88 7.37 10.28 19.83
N VAL A 89 6.44 10.91 20.53
CA VAL A 89 6.74 11.65 21.76
C VAL A 89 6.32 10.81 22.95
N ASN A 90 7.30 10.47 23.78
CA ASN A 90 7.09 9.70 25.00
C ASN A 90 6.45 10.57 26.11
N PRO A 91 5.91 9.95 27.18
CA PRO A 91 5.34 10.70 28.31
C PRO A 91 6.32 11.65 29.02
N ASP A 92 7.62 11.43 28.89
CA ASP A 92 8.69 12.30 29.42
C ASP A 92 9.10 13.43 28.46
N PHE A 93 8.34 13.61 27.36
CA PHE A 93 8.59 14.54 26.27
C PHE A 93 9.86 14.27 25.44
N SER A 94 10.48 13.10 25.61
CA SER A 94 11.56 12.66 24.71
C SER A 94 10.98 12.20 23.37
N GLU A 95 11.72 12.48 22.29
CA GLU A 95 11.38 12.01 20.95
C GLU A 95 12.13 10.70 20.64
N THR A 96 11.39 9.69 20.19
CA THR A 96 11.96 8.41 19.74
C THR A 96 11.64 8.16 18.28
N LEU A 97 12.62 7.65 17.54
CA LEU A 97 12.42 7.28 16.15
C LEU A 97 11.82 5.89 16.09
N GLU A 98 10.59 5.79 15.58
CA GLU A 98 9.93 4.51 15.39
C GLU A 98 10.31 3.87 14.06
N ASN A 99 10.21 2.55 14.04
CA ASN A 99 10.37 1.82 12.80
C ASN A 99 9.19 2.13 11.87
N PHE A 100 9.50 2.54 10.65
CA PHE A 100 8.50 2.81 9.63
C PHE A 100 8.86 2.12 8.32
N ARG A 101 7.83 1.84 7.53
CA ARG A 101 7.98 1.25 6.19
C ARG A 101 6.98 1.89 5.23
N ARG A 102 7.29 1.83 3.94
CA ARG A 102 6.38 2.30 2.90
C ARG A 102 5.61 1.13 2.32
N GLU A 103 4.29 1.23 2.34
CA GLU A 103 3.37 0.31 1.64
C GLU A 103 2.48 1.15 0.73
N GLY A 104 2.57 0.94 -0.59
CA GLY A 104 1.92 1.79 -1.58
C GLY A 104 2.21 3.29 -1.37
N ASP A 105 1.14 4.04 -1.11
CA ASP A 105 1.16 5.48 -0.86
C ASP A 105 1.32 5.85 0.62
N TYR A 106 1.31 4.87 1.52
CA TYR A 106 1.32 5.10 2.95
C TYR A 106 2.68 4.78 3.57
N ILE A 107 3.06 5.60 4.55
CA ILE A 107 4.09 5.30 5.51
C ILE A 107 3.40 4.68 6.72
N VAL A 108 3.74 3.43 7.00
CA VAL A 108 3.22 2.64 8.11
C VAL A 108 4.23 2.70 9.23
N VAL A 109 3.82 3.28 10.35
CA VAL A 109 4.58 3.31 11.61
C VAL A 109 4.01 2.23 12.52
N ASP A 110 4.88 1.42 13.12
CA ASP A 110 4.44 0.42 14.08
C ASP A 110 4.05 1.10 15.42
N GLY A 111 2.85 0.81 15.92
CA GLY A 111 2.31 1.43 17.12
C GLY A 111 1.45 2.67 16.88
N THR A 112 0.87 3.14 17.98
CA THR A 112 0.15 4.42 18.10
C THR A 112 0.81 5.25 19.20
N ALA A 113 0.70 6.57 19.11
CA ALA A 113 1.26 7.48 20.10
C ALA A 113 0.29 8.62 20.41
N THR A 114 0.40 9.16 21.63
CA THR A 114 -0.37 10.35 22.04
C THR A 114 0.06 11.61 21.30
N GLN A 115 1.28 11.61 20.79
CA GLN A 115 1.80 12.69 19.96
C GLN A 115 2.89 12.18 19.04
N PHE A 116 2.87 12.67 17.80
CA PHE A 116 4.00 12.55 16.87
C PHE A 116 4.61 13.92 16.61
N THR A 117 5.91 13.95 16.36
CA THR A 117 6.60 15.12 15.81
C THR A 117 7.15 14.75 14.44
N LEU A 118 6.77 15.51 13.42
CA LEU A 118 7.37 15.43 12.09
C LEU A 118 8.42 16.52 11.93
N ARG A 119 9.61 16.19 11.42
CA ARG A 119 10.72 17.14 11.24
C ARG A 119 11.31 17.08 9.82
N ASP A 120 11.57 18.25 9.24
CA ASP A 120 12.42 18.40 8.05
C ASP A 120 13.34 19.63 8.25
N GLY A 121 14.62 19.36 8.51
CA GLY A 121 15.57 20.40 8.91
C GLY A 121 15.16 21.09 10.21
N ASP A 122 14.97 22.40 10.11
CA ASP A 122 14.55 23.34 11.16
C ASP A 122 13.03 23.51 11.25
N GLN A 123 12.27 22.87 10.36
CA GLN A 123 10.80 22.88 10.35
C GLN A 123 10.23 21.67 11.09
N TRP A 124 9.12 21.87 11.80
CA TRP A 124 8.42 20.79 12.50
C TRP A 124 6.90 20.99 12.54
N VAL A 125 6.17 19.87 12.69
CA VAL A 125 4.74 19.85 13.03
C VAL A 125 4.47 18.75 14.05
N CYS A 126 3.71 19.09 15.08
CA CYS A 126 3.19 18.14 16.07
C CYS A 126 1.80 17.65 15.64
N ILE A 127 1.55 16.37 15.86
CA ILE A 127 0.30 15.68 15.58
C ILE A 127 -0.20 15.07 16.88
N PHE A 128 -1.47 15.30 17.23
CA PHE A 128 -2.11 14.80 18.45
C PHE A 128 -3.38 14.04 18.10
#